data_AF-A0A5J6Q346-F1
#
_entry.id   AF-A0A5J6Q346-F1
#
_cell.length_a   1.000
_cell.length_b   1.000
_cell.length_c   1.000
_cell.angle_alpha   90.00
_cell.angle_beta   90.00
_cell.angle_gamma   90.00
#
_symmetry.space_group_name_H-M   'P 1'
#
loop_
_entity.id
_entity.type
_entity.pdbx_description
1 polymer ?
#
loop_
_entity_poly.entity_id
_entity_poly.type
_entity_poly.pdbx_seq_one_letter_code
_entity_poly.pdbx_strand_id
1 'polypeptide(L)'
;MPDEPITPHAGPTLDPDGQLSYVGEDGRRYVILGREDLDAIGAERVMGTLRDASDLFHQIETLSRRWLDQVSRSPLRRSEALALLLASIETALEQSQDEERGC
;
A
#
# COMPACT_ATOMS: atom_id res chain seq x y z
N MET A 1 3.30 -14.65 16.80
CA MET A 1 3.41 -14.75 15.33
C MET A 1 3.28 -13.32 14.84
N PRO A 2 4.21 -12.75 14.05
CA PRO A 2 3.89 -11.49 13.42
C PRO A 2 2.75 -11.76 12.43
N ASP A 3 1.65 -11.02 12.57
CA ASP A 3 0.54 -11.06 11.61
C ASP A 3 1.12 -10.73 10.24
N GLU A 4 1.03 -11.68 9.31
CA GLU A 4 1.38 -11.45 7.92
C GLU A 4 0.51 -10.29 7.41
N PRO A 5 1.10 -9.23 6.82
CA PRO A 5 0.32 -8.07 6.41
C PRO A 5 -0.73 -8.50 5.38
N ILE A 6 -2.01 -8.33 5.74
CA ILE A 6 -3.12 -8.72 4.88
C ILE A 6 -3.19 -7.77 3.69
N THR A 7 -3.23 -8.35 2.49
CA THR A 7 -3.30 -7.58 1.25
C THR A 7 -4.63 -6.81 1.22
N PRO A 8 -4.63 -5.48 1.07
CA PRO A 8 -5.84 -4.70 1.00
C PRO A 8 -6.63 -5.03 -0.28
N HIS A 9 -7.92 -5.35 -0.15
CA HIS A 9 -8.84 -5.49 -1.27
C HIS A 9 -9.23 -4.12 -1.86
N ALA A 10 -9.25 -3.09 -1.03
CA ALA A 10 -9.56 -1.72 -1.43
C ALA A 10 -8.66 -0.74 -0.67
N GLY A 11 -8.51 0.46 -1.24
CA GLY A 11 -7.86 1.56 -0.56
C GLY A 11 -8.53 1.89 0.79
N PRO A 12 -7.79 2.50 1.72
CA PRO A 12 -8.30 2.81 3.04
C PRO A 12 -9.46 3.81 3.01
N THR A 13 -10.36 3.68 3.98
CA THR A 13 -11.58 4.46 4.15
C THR A 13 -11.84 4.76 5.63
N LEU A 14 -12.67 5.76 5.91
CA LEU A 14 -13.14 6.01 7.27
C LEU A 14 -14.31 5.09 7.57
N ASP A 15 -14.26 4.42 8.72
CA ASP A 15 -15.38 3.65 9.22
C ASP A 15 -16.40 4.55 9.97
N PRO A 16 -17.57 4.02 10.34
CA PRO A 16 -18.59 4.77 11.08
C PRO A 16 -18.13 5.33 12.44
N ASP A 17 -17.06 4.79 13.01
CA ASP A 17 -16.48 5.21 14.28
C ASP A 17 -15.37 6.28 14.11
N GLY A 18 -15.10 6.67 12.85
CA GLY A 18 -14.09 7.66 12.48
C GLY A 18 -12.67 7.11 12.40
N GLN A 19 -12.52 5.79 12.31
CA GLN A 19 -11.21 5.13 12.24
C GLN A 19 -10.80 4.93 10.78
N LEU A 20 -9.50 5.09 10.52
CA LEU A 20 -8.94 4.77 9.22
C LEU A 20 -8.79 3.26 9.10
N SER A 21 -9.46 2.64 8.14
CA SER A 21 -9.48 1.20 7.97
C SER A 21 -9.43 0.78 6.50
N TYR A 22 -8.99 -0.44 6.22
CA TYR A 22 -9.14 -1.06 4.90
C TYR A 22 -9.84 -2.42 5.04
N VAL A 23 -10.38 -2.93 3.94
CA VAL A 23 -10.95 -4.28 3.89
C VAL A 23 -9.92 -5.22 3.29
N GLY A 24 -9.57 -6.29 3.99
CA GLY A 24 -8.70 -7.35 3.49
C GLY A 24 -9.40 -8.24 2.46
N GLU A 25 -8.64 -9.06 1.74
CA GLU A 25 -9.22 -10.06 0.80
C GLU A 25 -10.14 -11.08 1.49
N ASP A 26 -10.03 -11.25 2.81
CA ASP A 26 -10.91 -12.11 3.62
C ASP A 26 -12.24 -11.44 3.99
N GLY A 27 -12.47 -10.21 3.52
CA GLY A 27 -13.66 -9.40 3.81
C GLY A 27 -13.68 -8.78 5.20
N ARG A 28 -12.61 -8.96 6.00
CA ARG A 28 -12.51 -8.33 7.33
C ARG A 28 -11.98 -6.91 7.21
N ARG A 29 -12.43 -6.05 8.10
CA ARG A 29 -11.97 -4.66 8.21
C ARG A 29 -10.81 -4.59 9.19
N TYR A 30 -9.71 -3.99 8.75
CA TYR A 30 -8.49 -3.78 9.51
C TYR A 30 -8.27 -2.31 9.76
N VAL A 31 -8.03 -1.94 11.02
CA VAL A 31 -7.77 -0.55 11.43
C VAL A 31 -6.30 -0.24 11.20
N ILE A 32 -6.03 0.83 10.46
CA ILE A 32 -4.68 1.37 10.19
C ILE A 32 -4.28 2.32 11.32
N LEU A 33 -5.20 3.18 11.73
CA LEU A 33 -5.01 4.15 12.81
C LEU A 33 -6.29 4.23 13.65
N GLY A 34 -6.15 4.00 14.95
CA GLY A 34 -7.24 4.06 15.90
C GLY A 34 -7.69 5.48 16.20
N ARG A 35 -8.89 5.62 16.77
CA ARG A 35 -9.46 6.93 17.17
C ARG A 35 -8.64 7.66 18.25
N GLU A 36 -7.76 6.92 18.93
CA GLU A 36 -6.84 7.43 19.96
C GLU A 36 -5.59 8.05 19.33
N ASP A 37 -5.22 7.60 18.12
CA ASP A 37 -4.02 8.00 17.38
C ASP A 37 -4.31 9.11 16.34
N LEU A 38 -5.57 9.30 15.98
CA LEU A 38 -6.04 10.36 15.09
C LEU A 38 -7.22 11.10 15.73
N ASP A 39 -7.05 12.40 15.98
CA ASP A 39 -8.23 13.26 16.11
C ASP A 39 -8.96 13.37 14.75
N ALA A 40 -10.22 13.80 14.77
CA ALA A 40 -11.03 13.88 13.56
C ALA A 40 -10.39 14.75 12.45
N ILE A 41 -9.53 15.72 12.83
CA ILE A 41 -8.83 16.61 11.90
C ILE A 41 -7.64 15.88 11.26
N GLY A 42 -6.91 15.07 12.02
CA GLY A 42 -5.83 14.22 11.55
C GLY A 42 -6.35 13.15 10.59
N ALA A 43 -7.47 12.51 10.92
CA ALA A 43 -8.09 11.49 10.07
C ALA A 43 -8.51 12.06 8.70
N GLU A 44 -9.18 13.21 8.70
CA GLU A 44 -9.54 13.94 7.47
C GLU A 44 -8.30 14.35 6.66
N ARG A 45 -7.21 14.79 7.33
CA ARG A 45 -5.97 15.16 6.64
C ARG A 45 -5.31 13.95 5.97
N VAL A 46 -5.22 12.81 6.65
CA VAL A 46 -4.67 11.58 6.08
C VAL A 46 -5.52 11.12 4.89
N MET A 47 -6.85 11.14 5.03
CA MET A 47 -7.76 10.81 3.94
C MET A 47 -7.66 11.78 2.77
N GLY A 48 -7.51 13.08 3.03
CA GLY A 48 -7.26 14.10 2.02
C GLY A 48 -5.99 13.79 1.23
N THR A 49 -4.87 13.56 1.92
CA THR A 49 -3.59 13.19 1.28
C THR A 49 -3.71 11.91 0.45
N LEU A 50 -4.37 10.87 0.96
CA LEU A 50 -4.54 9.61 0.23
C LEU A 50 -5.43 9.78 -1.00
N ARG A 51 -6.46 10.62 -0.90
CA ARG A 51 -7.33 10.96 -2.03
C ARG A 51 -6.59 11.77 -3.09
N ASP A 52 -5.81 12.75 -2.68
CA ASP A 52 -4.99 13.58 -3.57
C ASP A 52 -3.91 12.72 -4.25
N ALA A 53 -3.40 11.70 -3.56
CA ALA A 53 -2.45 10.73 -4.09
C ALA A 53 -3.12 9.59 -4.89
N SER A 54 -4.45 9.55 -5.03
CA SER A 54 -5.17 8.43 -5.67
C SER A 54 -4.76 8.26 -7.14
N ASP A 55 -4.57 9.36 -7.87
CA ASP A 55 -4.11 9.31 -9.26
C ASP A 55 -2.69 8.75 -9.39
N LEU A 56 -1.82 9.06 -8.42
CA LEU A 56 -0.47 8.50 -8.35
C LEU A 56 -0.53 7.00 -8.03
N PHE A 57 -1.39 6.60 -7.09
CA PHE A 57 -1.60 5.20 -6.77
C PHE A 57 -2.07 4.39 -7.99
N HIS A 58 -3.04 4.90 -8.76
CA HIS A 58 -3.50 4.24 -9.99
C HIS A 58 -2.39 4.10 -11.04
N GLN A 59 -1.46 5.06 -11.12
CA GLN A 59 -0.28 4.95 -11.98
C GLN A 59 0.65 3.85 -11.51
N ILE A 60 0.94 3.77 -10.20
CA ILE A 60 1.74 2.69 -9.60
C ILE A 60 1.10 1.32 -9.88
N GLU A 61 -0.22 1.21 -9.71
CA GLU A 61 -0.97 0.00 -9.99
C GLU A 61 -0.85 -0.41 -11.47
N THR A 62 -1.05 0.54 -12.38
CA THR A 62 -0.99 0.30 -13.83
C THR A 62 0.42 -0.15 -14.25
N LEU A 63 1.46 0.51 -13.74
CA LEU A 63 2.85 0.16 -14.02
C LEU A 63 3.20 -1.22 -13.46
N SER A 64 2.76 -1.52 -12.24
CA SER A 64 2.95 -2.82 -11.60
C SER A 64 2.29 -3.95 -12.39
N ARG A 65 1.04 -3.75 -12.83
CA ARG A 65 0.32 -4.72 -13.69
C ARG A 65 1.06 -4.94 -15.01
N ARG A 66 1.53 -3.88 -15.66
CA ARG A 66 2.30 -3.98 -16.91
C ARG A 66 3.61 -4.74 -16.73
N TRP A 67 4.35 -4.46 -15.64
CA TRP A 67 5.57 -5.17 -15.32
C TRP A 67 5.30 -6.66 -15.09
N LEU A 68 4.25 -6.99 -14.32
CA LEU A 68 3.85 -8.36 -14.06
C LEU A 68 3.50 -9.11 -15.34
N ASP A 69 2.75 -8.49 -16.25
CA ASP A 69 2.39 -9.11 -17.54
C ASP A 69 3.61 -9.33 -18.44
N GLN A 70 4.62 -8.45 -18.36
CA GLN A 70 5.88 -8.61 -19.09
C GLN A 70 6.74 -9.74 -18.51
N VAL A 71 6.87 -9.82 -17.19
CA VAL A 71 7.67 -10.82 -16.49
C VAL A 71 6.98 -12.19 -16.46
N SER A 72 5.65 -12.26 -16.52
CA SER A 72 4.89 -13.53 -16.62
C SER A 72 5.12 -14.28 -17.94
N ARG A 73 5.87 -13.70 -18.89
CA ARG A 73 6.39 -14.39 -20.08
C ARG A 73 7.62 -15.25 -19.79
N SER A 74 8.19 -15.11 -18.60
CA SER A 74 9.24 -15.96 -18.05
C SER A 74 8.62 -17.20 -17.37
N PRO A 75 9.41 -18.19 -16.92
CA PRO A 75 8.88 -19.35 -16.19
C PRO A 75 8.40 -19.02 -14.76
N LEU A 76 8.46 -17.77 -14.33
CA LEU A 76 8.00 -17.34 -13.01
C LEU A 76 6.48 -17.41 -12.90
N ARG A 77 6.00 -17.94 -11.77
CA ARG A 77 4.59 -17.81 -11.40
C ARG A 77 4.29 -16.36 -11.07
N ARG A 78 3.03 -15.96 -11.28
CA ARG A 78 2.56 -14.60 -10.99
C ARG A 78 2.85 -14.15 -9.55
N SER A 79 2.71 -15.06 -8.58
CA SER A 79 3.01 -14.79 -7.16
C SER A 79 4.50 -14.54 -6.92
N GLU A 80 5.38 -15.27 -7.60
CA GLU A 80 6.84 -15.10 -7.50
C GLU A 80 7.28 -13.78 -8.16
N ALA A 81 6.68 -13.44 -9.30
CA ALA A 81 6.90 -12.15 -9.95
C ALA A 81 6.45 -10.99 -9.06
N LEU A 82 5.28 -11.09 -8.41
CA LEU A 82 4.80 -10.08 -7.47
C LEU A 82 5.73 -9.90 -6.28
N ALA A 83 6.16 -10.99 -5.65
CA ALA A 83 7.11 -10.94 -4.55
C ALA A 83 8.43 -10.26 -4.97
N LEU A 84 8.95 -10.60 -6.16
CA LEU A 84 10.15 -9.98 -6.70
C LEU A 84 9.97 -8.47 -6.95
N LEU A 85 8.81 -8.06 -7.50
CA LEU A 85 8.50 -6.64 -7.74
C LEU A 85 8.48 -5.85 -6.43
N LEU A 86 7.78 -6.35 -5.41
CA LEU A 86 7.66 -5.68 -4.12
C LEU A 86 9.03 -5.53 -3.45
N ALA A 87 9.81 -6.61 -3.39
CA ALA A 87 11.17 -6.56 -2.82
C ALA A 87 12.10 -5.60 -3.59
N SER A 88 11.97 -5.55 -4.92
CA SER A 88 12.78 -4.63 -5.74
C SER A 88 12.42 -3.17 -5.51
N ILE A 89 11.13 -2.86 -5.36
CA ILE A 89 10.64 -1.51 -5.04
C ILE A 89 11.11 -1.11 -3.63
N GLU A 90 10.95 -1.99 -2.64
CA GLU A 90 11.39 -1.76 -1.27
C GLU A 90 12.88 -1.41 -1.22
N THR A 91 13.74 -2.25 -1.82
CA THR A 91 15.19 -2.00 -1.89
C THR A 91 15.51 -0.67 -2.59
N ALA A 92 14.83 -0.33 -3.68
CA ALA A 92 15.08 0.91 -4.40
C ALA A 92 14.69 2.15 -3.57
N LEU A 93 13.56 2.09 -2.84
CA LEU A 93 13.10 3.18 -1.99
C LEU A 93 14.01 3.37 -0.77
N GLU A 94 14.50 2.29 -0.17
CA GLU A 94 15.47 2.34 0.93
C GLU A 94 16.79 3.00 0.49
N GLN A 95 17.29 2.61 -0.69
CA GLN A 95 18.51 3.21 -1.25
C GLN A 95 18.38 4.72 -1.48
N SER A 96 17.24 5.17 -2.03
CA SER A 96 16.98 6.60 -2.21
C SER A 96 16.93 7.37 -0.87
N GLN A 97 16.43 6.76 0.20
CA GLN A 97 16.41 7.40 1.53
C GLN A 97 17.80 7.53 2.14
N ASP A 98 18.68 6.54 1.95
CA ASP A 98 20.06 6.59 2.43
C ASP A 98 20.87 7.64 1.67
N GLU A 99 20.62 7.82 0.37
CA GLU A 99 21.20 8.90 -0.45
C GLU A 99 20.73 10.29 0.03
N GLU A 100 19.45 10.45 0.37
CA GLU A 100 18.87 11.71 0.89
C GLU A 100 19.35 12.07 2.31
N ARG A 101 19.69 11.07 3.15
CA ARG A 101 20.20 11.26 4.51
C ARG A 101 21.72 11.47 4.58
N GLY A 102 22.43 11.20 3.49
CA GLY A 102 23.89 11.32 3.38
C GLY A 102 24.45 12.71 3.08
N CYS A 103 23.62 13.77 3.13
CA CYS A 103 24.00 15.17 2.89
C CYS A 103 23.97 16.03 4.16
#